data_AF-A0A6P0RLE8-F1
#
_entry.id   AF-A0A6P0RLE8-F1
#
_cell.length_a   1.000
_cell.length_b   1.000
_cell.length_c   1.000
_cell.angle_alpha   90.00
_cell.angle_beta   90.00
_cell.angle_gamma   90.00
#
_symmetry.space_group_name_H-M   'P 1'
#
loop_
_entity.id
_entity.type
_entity.pdbx_description
1 polymer ?
#
loop_
_entity_poly.entity_id
_entity_poly.type
_entity_poly.pdbx_seq_one_letter_code
_entity_poly.pdbx_strand_id
1 'polypeptide(L)'
;MLTIETLFDEIFYLALNPDVIDEIVAGNFSSGLEHFLNVGQFENRDPNALFDTSFYLETNTGVLAATQAGSLTAVEHFLEFGQFEFRDPSPFFNTAFYLSNPELATALESGNLTPFEHFVRFGQFESRNSSILFDTEFYLAENPDVVEFLNNGVFSSAIQHYIVVGLPQNRLSVPPDFRDNLLNITDSLGVLGTAEANDFVGSGNPVDIYSFILNTPSSLDVFLGGLSADADIELIEDINNNGVVDNLEVFADSRNVGNLDERIAIDFLPEGNYFVRVSQFDGDTNYSLSLEANSI
;
A
#
# COMPACT_ATOMS: atom_id res chain seq x y z
N MET A 1 26.55 12.65 -9.01
CA MET A 1 26.79 11.58 -8.05
C MET A 1 26.18 12.00 -6.74
N LEU A 2 25.24 11.20 -6.26
CA LEU A 2 24.62 11.38 -4.95
C LEU A 2 25.69 11.44 -3.84
N THR A 3 25.52 12.40 -2.95
CA THR A 3 26.26 12.57 -1.69
C THR A 3 25.26 12.55 -0.54
N ILE A 4 25.73 12.38 0.69
CA ILE A 4 24.84 12.42 1.85
C ILE A 4 24.12 13.77 1.96
N GLU A 5 24.79 14.88 1.65
CA GLU A 5 24.23 16.23 1.69
C GLU A 5 23.09 16.43 0.68
N THR A 6 23.14 15.72 -0.45
CA THR A 6 22.09 15.77 -1.47
C THR A 6 21.02 14.70 -1.30
N LEU A 7 21.32 13.64 -0.54
CA LEU A 7 20.42 12.54 -0.26
C LEU A 7 19.57 12.81 0.99
N PHE A 8 20.13 13.53 1.96
CA PHE A 8 19.51 13.81 3.23
C PHE A 8 18.34 14.78 3.09
N ASP A 9 17.20 14.41 3.68
CA ASP A 9 16.01 15.24 3.72
C ASP A 9 15.78 15.71 5.16
N GLU A 10 16.10 16.98 5.41
CA GLU A 10 15.99 17.63 6.72
C GLU A 10 14.54 17.62 7.23
N ILE A 11 13.56 17.85 6.36
CA ILE A 11 12.15 17.90 6.74
C ILE A 11 11.68 16.52 7.18
N PHE A 12 11.99 15.50 6.38
CA PHE A 12 11.71 14.10 6.71
C PHE A 12 12.37 13.70 8.03
N TYR A 13 13.66 13.98 8.16
CA TYR A 13 14.46 13.53 9.28
C TYR A 13 13.94 14.12 10.60
N LEU A 14 13.68 15.42 10.64
CA LEU A 14 13.15 16.06 11.84
C LEU A 14 11.72 15.65 12.16
N ALA A 15 10.88 15.38 11.13
CA ALA A 15 9.52 14.91 11.35
C ALA A 15 9.47 13.54 12.04
N LEU A 16 10.39 12.62 11.71
CA LEU A 16 10.47 11.30 12.33
C LEU A 16 11.29 11.26 13.62
N ASN A 17 12.08 12.31 13.89
CA ASN A 17 12.98 12.36 15.03
C ASN A 17 12.78 13.65 15.86
N PRO A 18 11.65 13.78 16.60
CA PRO A 18 11.38 14.97 17.40
C PRO A 18 12.42 15.24 18.49
N ASP A 19 13.10 14.20 18.96
CA ASP A 19 14.23 14.31 19.90
C ASP A 19 15.39 15.13 19.33
N VAL A 20 15.62 15.05 18.01
CA VAL A 20 16.67 15.83 17.33
C VAL A 20 16.30 17.32 17.29
N ILE A 21 15.01 17.65 17.19
CA ILE A 21 14.54 19.04 17.26
C ILE A 21 14.92 19.65 18.62
N ASP A 22 14.72 18.90 19.71
CA ASP A 22 15.07 19.36 21.06
C ASP A 22 16.58 19.62 21.19
N GLU A 23 17.41 18.74 20.63
CA GLU A 23 18.87 18.89 20.62
C GLU A 23 19.35 20.09 19.79
N ILE A 24 18.68 20.40 18.68
CA ILE A 24 18.94 21.61 17.88
C ILE A 24 18.53 22.87 18.65
N VAL A 25 17.36 22.86 19.29
CA VAL A 25 16.88 23.99 20.12
C VAL A 25 17.80 24.23 21.32
N ALA A 26 18.36 23.17 21.90
CA ALA A 26 19.36 23.24 22.96
C ALA A 26 20.74 23.76 22.47
N GLY A 27 20.96 23.81 21.15
CA GLY A 27 22.21 24.24 20.52
C GLY A 27 23.31 23.17 20.51
N ASN A 28 22.96 21.90 20.71
CA ASN A 28 23.91 20.78 20.65
C ASN A 28 24.26 20.41 19.20
N PHE A 29 23.33 20.63 18.26
CA PHE A 29 23.53 20.50 16.82
C PHE A 29 22.98 21.74 16.10
N SER A 30 23.54 22.06 14.93
CA SER A 30 23.12 23.17 14.08
C SER A 30 22.05 22.78 13.06
N SER A 31 21.90 21.48 12.76
CA SER A 31 20.88 20.93 11.87
C SER A 31 20.65 19.43 12.10
N GLY A 32 19.57 18.92 11.53
CA GLY A 32 19.29 17.49 11.44
C GLY A 32 20.38 16.75 10.66
N LEU A 33 20.90 17.34 9.58
CA LEU A 33 22.03 16.78 8.84
C LEU A 33 23.28 16.62 9.73
N GLU A 34 23.63 17.63 10.54
CA GLU A 34 24.76 17.52 11.45
C GLU A 34 24.54 16.43 12.50
N HIS A 35 23.32 16.35 13.06
CA HIS A 35 22.96 15.26 13.96
C HIS A 35 23.08 13.90 13.26
N PHE A 36 22.55 13.76 12.05
CA PHE A 36 22.59 12.52 11.29
C PHE A 36 24.03 12.05 11.03
N LEU A 37 24.89 12.94 10.56
CA LEU A 37 26.29 12.63 10.26
C LEU A 37 27.08 12.16 11.50
N ASN A 38 26.80 12.74 12.67
CA ASN A 38 27.56 12.45 13.88
C ASN A 38 26.94 11.35 14.76
N VAL A 39 25.62 11.16 14.68
CA VAL A 39 24.85 10.30 15.58
C VAL A 39 23.87 9.43 14.81
N GLY A 40 22.95 10.05 14.07
CA GLY A 40 21.78 9.35 13.52
C GLY A 40 22.09 8.16 12.62
N GLN A 41 23.10 8.26 11.75
CA GLN A 41 23.49 7.15 10.88
C GLN A 41 24.05 5.94 11.63
N PHE A 42 24.59 6.15 12.84
CA PHE A 42 25.09 5.08 13.72
C PHE A 42 23.98 4.48 14.60
N GLU A 43 22.84 5.16 14.69
CA GLU A 43 21.62 4.68 15.34
C GLU A 43 20.65 3.99 14.37
N ASN A 44 21.09 3.74 13.13
CA ASN A 44 20.27 3.20 12.04
C ASN A 44 19.03 4.05 11.71
N ARG A 45 19.10 5.38 11.89
CA ARG A 45 18.03 6.28 11.46
C ARG A 45 18.08 6.47 9.94
N ASP A 46 16.94 6.76 9.33
CA ASP A 46 16.83 6.93 7.88
C ASP A 46 17.11 8.38 7.45
N PRO A 47 17.94 8.63 6.43
CA PRO A 47 18.28 9.98 5.97
C PRO A 47 17.17 10.65 5.15
N ASN A 48 16.27 9.87 4.57
CA ASN A 48 15.12 10.31 3.75
C ASN A 48 14.13 9.14 3.59
N ALA A 49 12.97 9.40 2.99
CA ALA A 49 11.94 8.39 2.79
C ALA A 49 12.30 7.24 1.83
N LEU A 50 13.31 7.40 0.97
CA LEU A 50 13.68 6.44 -0.07
C LEU A 50 14.80 5.48 0.32
N PHE A 51 15.47 5.70 1.46
CA PHE A 51 16.49 4.82 2.01
C PHE A 51 16.04 4.29 3.37
N ASP A 52 15.79 2.99 3.46
CA ASP A 52 15.42 2.28 4.68
C ASP A 52 16.64 1.51 5.18
N THR A 53 17.21 2.01 6.26
CA THR A 53 18.45 1.48 6.84
C THR A 53 18.27 0.06 7.35
N SER A 54 17.13 -0.23 7.98
CA SER A 54 16.84 -1.57 8.52
C SER A 54 16.72 -2.57 7.38
N PHE A 55 15.89 -2.27 6.37
CA PHE A 55 15.72 -3.10 5.18
C PHE A 55 17.05 -3.32 4.46
N TYR A 56 17.84 -2.26 4.26
CA TYR A 56 19.10 -2.36 3.54
C TYR A 56 20.09 -3.28 4.26
N LEU A 57 20.17 -3.22 5.58
CA LEU A 57 21.06 -4.09 6.36
C LEU A 57 20.58 -5.54 6.43
N GLU A 58 19.27 -5.76 6.54
CA GLU A 58 18.67 -7.10 6.56
C GLU A 58 18.86 -7.83 5.23
N THR A 59 18.68 -7.13 4.12
CA THR A 59 18.85 -7.68 2.76
C THR A 59 20.32 -7.85 2.38
N ASN A 60 21.23 -7.09 3.00
CA ASN A 60 22.65 -7.07 2.67
C ASN A 60 23.51 -7.49 3.87
N THR A 61 23.39 -8.75 4.29
CA THR A 61 24.05 -9.30 5.50
C THR A 61 25.57 -9.09 5.59
N GLY A 62 26.27 -9.02 4.46
CA GLY A 62 27.70 -8.68 4.43
C GLY A 62 27.99 -7.24 4.87
N VAL A 63 27.07 -6.31 4.58
CA VAL A 63 27.13 -4.91 5.01
C VAL A 63 26.82 -4.79 6.50
N LEU A 64 25.84 -5.56 6.99
CA LEU A 64 25.53 -5.63 8.42
C LEU A 64 26.76 -6.02 9.26
N ALA A 65 27.55 -7.00 8.82
CA ALA A 65 28.77 -7.36 9.53
C ALA A 65 29.81 -6.22 9.55
N ALA A 66 29.93 -5.46 8.45
CA ALA A 66 30.89 -4.36 8.34
C ALA A 66 30.46 -3.13 9.16
N THR A 67 29.15 -2.85 9.24
CA THR A 67 28.58 -1.79 10.10
C THR A 67 28.73 -2.12 11.58
N GLN A 68 28.49 -3.37 11.99
CA GLN A 68 28.73 -3.83 13.36
C GLN A 68 30.21 -3.76 13.76
N ALA A 69 31.13 -3.89 12.80
CA ALA A 69 32.56 -3.70 13.00
C ALA A 69 32.98 -2.22 13.00
N GLY A 70 32.06 -1.27 12.78
CA GLY A 70 32.33 0.16 12.72
C GLY A 70 33.18 0.60 11.53
N SER A 71 33.21 -0.19 10.45
CA SER A 71 34.04 0.09 9.27
C SER A 71 33.39 1.09 8.29
N LEU A 72 32.06 1.11 8.24
CA LEU A 72 31.23 2.03 7.47
C LEU A 72 29.78 1.94 7.97
N THR A 73 28.94 2.91 7.64
CA THR A 73 27.48 2.86 7.88
C THR A 73 26.72 2.30 6.68
N ALA A 74 25.42 2.04 6.85
CA ALA A 74 24.55 1.56 5.77
C ALA A 74 24.49 2.55 4.60
N VAL A 75 24.30 3.84 4.92
CA VAL A 75 24.20 4.90 3.91
C VAL A 75 25.53 5.15 3.22
N GLU A 76 26.66 5.09 3.93
CA GLU A 76 27.99 5.15 3.35
C GLU A 76 28.20 3.99 2.36
N HIS A 77 27.88 2.75 2.76
CA HIS A 77 27.98 1.61 1.84
C HIS A 77 27.14 1.83 0.59
N PHE A 78 25.89 2.28 0.75
CA PHE A 78 25.00 2.45 -0.39
C PHE A 78 25.49 3.52 -1.35
N LEU A 79 25.91 4.67 -0.82
CA LEU A 79 26.43 5.79 -1.61
C LEU A 79 27.71 5.42 -2.37
N GLU A 80 28.63 4.66 -1.75
CA GLU A 80 29.91 4.30 -2.36
C GLU A 80 29.84 3.06 -3.28
N PHE A 81 28.99 2.09 -2.93
CA PHE A 81 28.96 0.77 -3.59
C PHE A 81 27.55 0.36 -4.00
N GLY A 82 26.59 0.40 -3.07
CA GLY A 82 25.28 -0.25 -3.24
C GLY A 82 24.50 0.22 -4.47
N GLN A 83 24.45 1.53 -4.70
CA GLN A 83 23.77 2.09 -5.88
C GLN A 83 24.42 1.70 -7.22
N PHE A 84 25.73 1.39 -7.23
CA PHE A 84 26.46 0.94 -8.42
C PHE A 84 26.41 -0.58 -8.60
N GLU A 85 26.09 -1.30 -7.52
CA GLU A 85 25.84 -2.74 -7.50
C GLU A 85 24.35 -3.08 -7.76
N PHE A 86 23.52 -2.08 -8.09
CA PHE A 86 22.09 -2.22 -8.33
C PHE A 86 21.31 -2.81 -7.13
N ARG A 87 21.75 -2.48 -5.91
CA ARG A 87 21.05 -2.89 -4.68
C ARG A 87 19.85 -1.99 -4.42
N ASP A 88 18.78 -2.58 -3.91
CA ASP A 88 17.57 -1.86 -3.53
C ASP A 88 17.77 -1.21 -2.14
N PRO A 89 17.58 0.11 -2.00
CA PRO A 89 17.77 0.84 -0.74
C PRO A 89 16.56 0.82 0.18
N SER A 90 15.38 0.45 -0.31
CA SER A 90 14.14 0.35 0.45
C SER A 90 13.13 -0.54 -0.28
N PRO A 91 12.05 -1.01 0.37
CA PRO A 91 10.96 -1.69 -0.33
C PRO A 91 10.30 -0.84 -1.44
N PHE A 92 10.38 0.49 -1.30
CA PHE A 92 9.76 1.45 -2.21
C PHE A 92 10.64 1.85 -3.40
N PHE A 93 11.86 1.31 -3.51
CA PHE A 93 12.69 1.46 -4.70
C PHE A 93 13.23 0.11 -5.15
N ASN A 94 12.73 -0.38 -6.28
CA ASN A 94 13.21 -1.60 -6.92
C ASN A 94 13.98 -1.26 -8.19
N THR A 95 15.28 -1.50 -8.16
CA THR A 95 16.21 -1.11 -9.22
C THR A 95 15.89 -1.81 -10.55
N ALA A 96 15.54 -3.10 -10.49
CA ALA A 96 15.19 -3.88 -11.68
C ALA A 96 13.88 -3.40 -12.32
N PHE A 97 12.86 -3.10 -11.52
CA PHE A 97 11.60 -2.51 -11.95
C PHE A 97 11.84 -1.15 -12.58
N TYR A 98 12.59 -0.27 -11.90
CA TYR A 98 12.87 1.06 -12.43
C TYR A 98 13.59 0.97 -13.78
N LEU A 99 14.59 0.10 -13.92
CA LEU A 99 15.31 -0.15 -15.17
C LEU A 99 14.49 -0.84 -16.27
N SER A 100 13.31 -1.38 -15.97
CA SER A 100 12.43 -2.01 -16.97
C SER A 100 11.83 -1.00 -17.95
N ASN A 101 11.83 0.30 -17.59
CA ASN A 101 11.39 1.35 -18.48
C ASN A 101 12.47 1.61 -19.56
N PRO A 102 12.17 1.32 -20.84
CA PRO A 102 13.15 1.42 -21.93
C PRO A 102 13.64 2.85 -22.19
N GLU A 103 12.89 3.88 -21.77
CA GLU A 103 13.28 5.29 -21.97
C GLU A 103 14.39 5.74 -21.00
N LEU A 104 14.56 5.04 -19.87
CA LEU A 104 15.54 5.42 -18.84
C LEU A 104 16.98 5.12 -19.25
N ALA A 105 17.22 4.08 -20.05
CA ALA A 105 18.57 3.66 -20.40
C ALA A 105 19.41 4.81 -21.00
N THR A 106 18.82 5.59 -21.91
CA THR A 106 19.51 6.75 -22.52
C THR A 106 19.75 7.90 -21.54
N ALA A 107 18.79 8.17 -20.65
CA ALA A 107 18.91 9.23 -19.64
C ALA A 107 20.01 8.91 -18.60
N LEU A 108 20.06 7.66 -18.13
CA LEU A 108 21.06 7.19 -17.17
C LEU A 108 22.47 7.22 -17.76
N GLU A 109 22.65 6.71 -18.98
CA GLU A 109 23.95 6.69 -19.66
C GLU A 109 24.48 8.11 -19.94
N SER A 110 23.64 8.99 -20.49
CA SER A 110 24.05 10.36 -20.83
C SER A 110 24.31 11.23 -19.61
N GLY A 111 23.57 11.02 -18.53
CA GLY A 111 23.72 11.74 -17.27
C GLY A 111 24.82 11.18 -16.36
N ASN A 112 25.37 10.00 -16.68
CA ASN A 112 26.23 9.22 -15.78
C ASN A 112 25.61 9.07 -14.39
N LEU A 113 24.32 8.70 -14.36
CA LEU A 113 23.51 8.57 -13.15
C LEU A 113 23.26 7.09 -12.85
N THR A 114 23.22 6.75 -11.56
CA THR A 114 22.64 5.47 -11.14
C THR A 114 21.10 5.54 -11.23
N PRO A 115 20.40 4.40 -11.30
CA PRO A 115 18.93 4.39 -11.32
C PRO A 115 18.33 5.14 -10.13
N PHE A 116 18.89 4.91 -8.93
CA PHE A 116 18.46 5.59 -7.72
C PHE A 116 18.75 7.09 -7.75
N GLU A 117 19.94 7.51 -8.21
CA GLU A 117 20.25 8.94 -8.38
C GLU A 117 19.28 9.63 -9.33
N HIS A 118 18.94 8.98 -10.44
CA HIS A 118 17.95 9.53 -11.37
C HIS A 118 16.59 9.68 -10.72
N PHE A 119 16.11 8.67 -9.98
CA PHE A 119 14.81 8.75 -9.34
C PHE A 119 14.74 9.85 -8.29
N VAL A 120 15.74 9.94 -7.41
CA VAL A 120 15.82 10.97 -6.37
C VAL A 120 15.84 12.38 -7.00
N ARG A 121 16.53 12.57 -8.12
CA ARG A 121 16.71 13.92 -8.70
C ARG A 121 15.64 14.31 -9.71
N PHE A 122 15.05 13.34 -10.40
CA PHE A 122 14.16 13.56 -11.54
C PHE A 122 12.93 12.68 -11.48
N GLY A 123 13.10 11.36 -11.36
CA GLY A 123 12.02 10.39 -11.55
C GLY A 123 10.80 10.61 -10.65
N GLN A 124 11.01 10.92 -9.37
CA GLN A 124 9.91 11.20 -8.43
C GLN A 124 9.12 12.47 -8.77
N PHE A 125 9.66 13.34 -9.63
CA PHE A 125 9.02 14.57 -10.14
C PHE A 125 8.51 14.42 -11.59
N GLU A 126 8.76 13.26 -12.21
CA GLU A 126 8.33 12.92 -13.58
C GLU A 126 7.15 11.93 -13.57
N SER A 127 6.42 11.82 -12.44
CA SER A 127 5.36 10.82 -12.21
C SER A 127 5.82 9.37 -12.44
N ARG A 128 7.12 9.07 -12.30
CA ARG A 128 7.62 7.71 -12.49
C ARG A 128 7.43 6.90 -11.21
N ASN A 129 7.12 5.61 -11.36
CA ASN A 129 7.05 4.67 -10.25
C ASN A 129 8.42 4.07 -9.99
N SER A 130 8.84 4.02 -8.72
CA SER A 130 10.12 3.43 -8.30
C SER A 130 10.04 1.94 -7.96
N SER A 131 8.84 1.43 -7.68
CA SER A 131 8.59 0.01 -7.48
C SER A 131 7.12 -0.31 -7.80
N ILE A 132 6.78 -1.60 -7.75
CA ILE A 132 5.40 -2.06 -7.86
C ILE A 132 4.53 -1.70 -6.65
N LEU A 133 5.11 -1.18 -5.57
CA LEU A 133 4.41 -0.90 -4.32
C LEU A 133 3.88 0.54 -4.24
N PHE A 134 4.20 1.37 -5.23
CA PHE A 134 3.75 2.76 -5.27
C PHE A 134 3.53 3.23 -6.71
N ASP A 135 2.28 3.54 -7.02
CA ASP A 135 1.84 4.18 -8.25
C ASP A 135 1.58 5.67 -7.98
N THR A 136 2.45 6.51 -8.54
CA THR A 136 2.45 7.96 -8.31
C THR A 136 1.19 8.62 -8.86
N GLU A 137 0.74 8.20 -10.03
CA GLU A 137 -0.43 8.81 -10.69
C GLU A 137 -1.71 8.41 -9.96
N PHE A 138 -1.84 7.12 -9.63
CA PHE A 138 -2.95 6.62 -8.82
C PHE A 138 -2.98 7.29 -7.44
N TYR A 139 -1.86 7.34 -6.74
CA TYR A 139 -1.81 7.91 -5.39
C TYR A 139 -2.25 9.37 -5.36
N LEU A 140 -1.80 10.18 -6.32
CA LEU A 140 -2.20 11.59 -6.43
C LEU A 140 -3.66 11.77 -6.87
N ALA A 141 -4.21 10.85 -7.67
CA ALA A 141 -5.60 10.87 -8.09
C ALA A 141 -6.55 10.57 -6.92
N GLU A 142 -6.23 9.55 -6.12
CA GLU A 142 -7.03 9.15 -4.95
C GLU A 142 -6.84 10.09 -3.75
N ASN A 143 -5.75 10.86 -3.72
CA ASN A 143 -5.43 11.76 -2.62
C ASN A 143 -5.22 13.21 -3.09
N PRO A 144 -6.27 13.93 -3.53
CA PRO A 144 -6.16 15.32 -3.96
C PRO A 144 -5.62 16.30 -2.91
N ASP A 145 -5.74 15.96 -1.62
CA ASP A 145 -5.16 16.73 -0.51
C ASP A 145 -3.63 16.78 -0.56
N VAL A 146 -3.00 15.71 -1.09
CA VAL A 146 -1.54 15.62 -1.24
C VAL A 146 -1.02 16.67 -2.21
N VAL A 147 -1.76 16.97 -3.26
CA VAL A 147 -1.38 17.99 -4.25
C VAL A 147 -1.17 19.36 -3.59
N GLU A 148 -1.98 19.71 -2.60
CA GLU A 148 -1.82 20.96 -1.86
C GLU A 148 -0.54 20.93 -1.00
N PHE A 149 -0.26 19.83 -0.31
CA PHE A 149 0.97 19.70 0.48
C PHE A 149 2.24 19.79 -0.38
N LEU A 150 2.23 19.19 -1.57
CA LEU A 150 3.35 19.28 -2.52
C LEU A 150 3.54 20.70 -3.04
N ASN A 151 2.45 21.38 -3.44
CA ASN A 151 2.52 22.76 -3.93
C ASN A 151 3.00 23.75 -2.87
N ASN A 152 2.69 23.49 -1.60
CA ASN A 152 3.14 24.30 -0.47
C ASN A 152 4.54 23.90 0.05
N GLY A 153 5.17 22.88 -0.53
CA GLY A 153 6.50 22.40 -0.14
C GLY A 153 6.54 21.75 1.25
N VAL A 154 5.40 21.25 1.74
CA VAL A 154 5.33 20.49 3.01
C VAL A 154 5.98 19.11 2.84
N PHE A 155 5.76 18.48 1.69
CA PHE A 155 6.48 17.30 1.25
C PHE A 155 7.16 17.59 -0.08
N SER A 156 8.33 17.01 -0.29
CA SER A 156 9.10 17.12 -1.53
C SER A 156 8.47 16.29 -2.65
N SER A 157 7.84 15.15 -2.33
CA SER A 157 7.25 14.26 -3.34
C SER A 157 6.08 13.44 -2.81
N ALA A 158 5.30 12.88 -3.74
CA ALA A 158 4.15 12.02 -3.44
C ALA A 158 4.56 10.78 -2.64
N ILE A 159 5.68 10.13 -3.01
CA ILE A 159 6.18 8.95 -2.32
C ILE A 159 6.68 9.26 -0.91
N GLN A 160 7.26 10.45 -0.68
CA GLN A 160 7.60 10.91 0.66
C GLN A 160 6.34 11.11 1.51
N HIS A 161 5.31 11.79 0.96
CA HIS A 161 4.04 11.94 1.66
C HIS A 161 3.44 10.56 2.00
N TYR A 162 3.44 9.63 1.05
CA TYR A 162 2.92 8.29 1.29
C TYR A 162 3.67 7.61 2.43
N ILE A 163 4.99 7.55 2.40
CA ILE A 163 5.76 6.84 3.43
C ILE A 163 5.56 7.46 4.83
N VAL A 164 5.51 8.79 4.92
CA VAL A 164 5.40 9.49 6.21
C VAL A 164 3.96 9.55 6.75
N VAL A 165 2.97 9.70 5.87
CA VAL A 165 1.57 9.96 6.23
C VAL A 165 0.64 8.89 5.70
N GLY A 166 0.73 8.58 4.41
CA GLY A 166 -0.24 7.70 3.76
C GLY A 166 -0.20 6.26 4.24
N LEU A 167 0.98 5.67 4.36
CA LEU A 167 1.20 4.30 4.81
C LEU A 167 0.69 4.12 6.26
N PRO A 168 1.03 4.99 7.24
CA PRO A 168 0.43 4.92 8.57
C PRO A 168 -1.10 5.12 8.61
N GLN A 169 -1.68 5.76 7.60
CA GLN A 169 -3.12 5.97 7.46
C GLN A 169 -3.82 4.90 6.63
N ASN A 170 -3.11 3.84 6.21
CA ASN A 170 -3.61 2.80 5.30
C ASN A 170 -4.16 3.35 3.97
N ARG A 171 -3.63 4.49 3.49
CA ARG A 171 -3.97 4.99 2.15
C ARG A 171 -3.44 4.03 1.10
N LEU A 172 -4.24 3.73 0.09
CA LEU A 172 -3.80 2.90 -1.04
C LEU A 172 -2.68 3.59 -1.80
N SER A 173 -1.59 2.88 -2.05
CA SER A 173 -0.48 3.35 -2.89
C SER A 173 -0.52 2.85 -4.33
N VAL A 174 -1.34 1.85 -4.61
CA VAL A 174 -1.52 1.25 -5.93
C VAL A 174 -3.01 0.93 -6.14
N PRO A 175 -3.47 0.90 -7.39
CA PRO A 175 -4.82 0.42 -7.68
C PRO A 175 -5.04 -0.98 -7.07
N PRO A 176 -6.14 -1.21 -6.34
CA PRO A 176 -6.45 -2.53 -5.85
C PRO A 176 -6.68 -3.51 -7.00
N ASP A 177 -6.48 -4.81 -6.73
CA ASP A 177 -6.95 -5.84 -7.65
C ASP A 177 -8.46 -5.64 -7.88
N PHE A 178 -8.91 -5.81 -9.12
CA PHE A 178 -10.33 -5.67 -9.47
C PHE A 178 -11.23 -6.52 -8.56
N ARG A 179 -10.76 -7.72 -8.17
CA ARG A 179 -11.50 -8.63 -7.29
C ARG A 179 -11.64 -8.12 -5.87
N ASP A 180 -10.69 -7.32 -5.40
CA ASP A 180 -10.61 -6.81 -4.04
C ASP A 180 -11.10 -5.36 -3.93
N ASN A 181 -11.47 -4.71 -5.04
CA ASN A 181 -11.91 -3.32 -5.05
C ASN A 181 -13.38 -3.17 -4.62
N LEU A 182 -13.62 -2.84 -3.35
CA LEU A 182 -14.97 -2.60 -2.80
C LEU A 182 -15.63 -1.32 -3.31
N LEU A 183 -14.93 -0.44 -4.02
CA LEU A 183 -15.53 0.73 -4.66
C LEU A 183 -16.33 0.36 -5.93
N ASN A 184 -16.08 -0.82 -6.50
CA ASN A 184 -16.82 -1.34 -7.65
C ASN A 184 -18.06 -2.12 -7.20
N ILE A 185 -18.94 -1.48 -6.42
CA ILE A 185 -20.20 -2.12 -5.98
C ILE A 185 -21.12 -2.41 -7.18
N THR A 186 -21.62 -3.64 -7.24
CA THR A 186 -22.67 -4.08 -8.18
C THR A 186 -24.01 -3.46 -7.79
N ASP A 187 -24.38 -3.53 -6.51
CA ASP A 187 -25.58 -2.89 -5.97
C ASP A 187 -25.43 -2.50 -4.50
N SER A 188 -26.23 -1.51 -4.08
CA SER A 188 -26.38 -1.13 -2.68
C SER A 188 -27.77 -1.50 -2.18
N LEU A 189 -27.82 -2.51 -1.32
CA LEU A 189 -29.06 -3.07 -0.77
C LEU A 189 -29.65 -2.20 0.35
N GLY A 190 -28.95 -1.12 0.75
CA GLY A 190 -29.38 -0.20 1.79
C GLY A 190 -29.43 -0.86 3.18
N VAL A 191 -30.38 -0.42 4.01
CA VAL A 191 -30.58 -1.02 5.35
C VAL A 191 -31.20 -2.41 5.18
N LEU A 192 -30.47 -3.44 5.57
CA LEU A 192 -30.86 -4.81 5.30
C LEU A 192 -31.96 -5.29 6.24
N GLY A 193 -33.05 -5.78 5.65
CA GLY A 193 -34.01 -6.68 6.31
C GLY A 193 -34.15 -7.96 5.48
N THR A 194 -34.58 -7.81 4.22
CA THR A 194 -34.52 -8.87 3.20
C THR A 194 -34.10 -8.25 1.88
N ALA A 195 -33.22 -8.91 1.13
CA ALA A 195 -32.82 -8.51 -0.21
C ALA A 195 -32.63 -9.73 -1.12
N GLU A 196 -32.86 -9.55 -2.41
CA GLU A 196 -32.63 -10.57 -3.43
C GLU A 196 -31.97 -9.92 -4.65
N ALA A 197 -31.05 -10.63 -5.28
CA ALA A 197 -30.40 -10.24 -6.53
C ALA A 197 -30.25 -11.46 -7.45
N ASN A 198 -30.34 -11.23 -8.76
CA ASN A 198 -30.06 -12.25 -9.76
C ASN A 198 -29.07 -11.66 -10.75
N ASP A 199 -27.91 -12.27 -10.90
CA ASP A 199 -26.86 -11.78 -11.78
C ASP A 199 -25.97 -12.92 -12.30
N PHE A 200 -24.80 -12.57 -12.83
CA PHE A 200 -23.87 -13.47 -13.47
C PHE A 200 -22.41 -13.15 -13.11
N VAL A 201 -21.67 -14.17 -12.67
CA VAL A 201 -20.21 -14.14 -12.57
C VAL A 201 -19.57 -15.00 -13.65
N GLY A 202 -18.48 -14.51 -14.23
CA GLY A 202 -17.81 -15.17 -15.33
C GLY A 202 -16.43 -14.58 -15.65
N SER A 203 -15.74 -15.16 -16.64
CA SER A 203 -14.34 -14.78 -16.93
C SER A 203 -14.12 -13.31 -17.27
N GLY A 204 -15.15 -12.61 -17.77
CA GLY A 204 -15.14 -11.17 -18.03
C GLY A 204 -15.68 -10.28 -16.89
N ASN A 205 -16.40 -10.86 -15.94
CA ASN A 205 -16.90 -10.21 -14.73
C ASN A 205 -16.77 -11.21 -13.55
N PRO A 206 -15.55 -11.38 -12.99
CA PRO A 206 -15.28 -12.49 -12.10
C PRO A 206 -15.81 -12.28 -10.68
N VAL A 207 -16.28 -11.08 -10.34
CA VAL A 207 -16.82 -10.75 -9.02
C VAL A 207 -18.02 -9.83 -9.15
N ASP A 208 -19.00 -10.01 -8.26
CA ASP A 208 -20.06 -9.05 -8.00
C ASP A 208 -20.05 -8.70 -6.51
N ILE A 209 -20.17 -7.41 -6.17
CA ILE A 209 -20.06 -6.91 -4.80
C ILE A 209 -21.33 -6.18 -4.40
N TYR A 210 -22.00 -6.66 -3.37
CA TYR A 210 -23.23 -6.09 -2.83
C TYR A 210 -22.94 -5.44 -1.49
N SER A 211 -23.29 -4.16 -1.33
CA SER A 211 -23.16 -3.46 -0.04
C SER A 211 -24.49 -3.43 0.72
N PHE A 212 -24.44 -3.49 2.05
CA PHE A 212 -25.61 -3.34 2.90
C PHE A 212 -25.26 -2.75 4.27
N ILE A 213 -26.27 -2.23 4.95
CA ILE A 213 -26.15 -1.56 6.25
C ILE A 213 -26.98 -2.33 7.30
N LEU A 214 -26.38 -2.60 8.45
CA LEU A 214 -27.09 -3.01 9.65
C LEU A 214 -27.16 -1.83 10.63
N ASN A 215 -28.37 -1.35 10.91
CA ASN A 215 -28.60 -0.27 11.88
C ASN A 215 -28.73 -0.75 13.34
N THR A 216 -28.76 -2.06 13.54
CA THR A 216 -28.82 -2.72 14.85
C THR A 216 -28.08 -4.04 14.75
N PRO A 217 -27.52 -4.56 15.87
CA PRO A 217 -27.06 -5.94 15.91
C PRO A 217 -28.13 -6.90 15.42
N SER A 218 -27.77 -7.80 14.52
CA SER A 218 -28.71 -8.67 13.81
C SER A 218 -28.11 -10.06 13.59
N SER A 219 -28.95 -11.09 13.44
CA SER A 219 -28.53 -12.32 12.76
C SER A 219 -28.54 -12.06 11.26
N LEU A 220 -27.72 -12.79 10.50
CA LEU A 220 -27.63 -12.69 9.04
C LEU A 220 -27.66 -14.08 8.40
N ASP A 221 -28.47 -14.25 7.37
CA ASP A 221 -28.45 -15.38 6.45
C ASP A 221 -28.18 -14.88 5.03
N VAL A 222 -27.14 -15.42 4.40
CA VAL A 222 -26.80 -15.16 2.99
C VAL A 222 -26.84 -16.49 2.26
N PHE A 223 -27.60 -16.56 1.18
CA PHE A 223 -27.77 -17.76 0.37
C PHE A 223 -27.49 -17.44 -1.10
N LEU A 224 -26.64 -18.24 -1.74
CA LEU A 224 -26.39 -18.20 -3.18
C LEU A 224 -26.82 -19.52 -3.79
N GLY A 225 -27.73 -19.47 -4.77
CA GLY A 225 -28.16 -20.68 -5.47
C GLY A 225 -28.41 -20.45 -6.95
N GLY A 226 -28.95 -21.47 -7.61
CA GLY A 226 -29.23 -21.42 -9.05
C GLY A 226 -27.99 -21.57 -9.94
N LEU A 227 -26.91 -22.10 -9.38
CA LEU A 227 -25.61 -22.20 -10.04
C LEU A 227 -25.57 -23.29 -11.14
N SER A 228 -24.93 -22.95 -12.25
CA SER A 228 -24.56 -23.87 -13.34
C SER A 228 -23.06 -24.18 -13.39
N ALA A 229 -22.24 -23.42 -12.68
CA ALA A 229 -20.81 -23.59 -12.50
C ALA A 229 -20.41 -23.15 -11.08
N ASP A 230 -19.11 -23.17 -10.77
CA ASP A 230 -18.60 -22.98 -9.40
C ASP A 230 -18.42 -21.49 -9.06
N ALA A 231 -19.09 -21.06 -7.99
CA ALA A 231 -19.05 -19.70 -7.49
C ALA A 231 -19.16 -19.68 -5.96
N ASP A 232 -18.33 -18.84 -5.35
CA ASP A 232 -18.19 -18.72 -3.90
C ASP A 232 -18.83 -17.43 -3.37
N ILE A 233 -19.13 -17.38 -2.07
CA ILE A 233 -19.53 -16.15 -1.38
C ILE A 233 -18.64 -15.81 -0.19
N GLU A 234 -18.39 -14.52 -0.01
CA GLU A 234 -17.66 -13.95 1.14
C GLU A 234 -18.46 -12.80 1.74
N LEU A 235 -18.56 -12.78 3.07
CA LEU A 235 -19.05 -11.67 3.87
C LEU A 235 -17.86 -10.85 4.35
N ILE A 236 -17.88 -9.55 4.09
CA ILE A 236 -16.74 -8.64 4.29
C ILE A 236 -17.17 -7.44 5.13
N GLU A 237 -16.28 -7.00 6.03
CA GLU A 237 -16.33 -5.73 6.75
C GLU A 237 -15.05 -4.96 6.45
N ASP A 238 -15.14 -3.81 5.77
CA ASP A 238 -14.01 -2.92 5.49
C ASP A 238 -13.62 -2.15 6.78
N ILE A 239 -12.72 -2.74 7.57
CA ILE A 239 -12.38 -2.28 8.92
C ILE A 239 -11.62 -0.96 8.84
N ASN A 240 -10.72 -0.83 7.86
CA ASN A 240 -9.87 0.33 7.72
C ASN A 240 -10.47 1.44 6.81
N ASN A 241 -11.61 1.16 6.17
CA ASN A 241 -12.34 2.04 5.25
C ASN A 241 -11.50 2.48 4.05
N ASN A 242 -10.59 1.62 3.58
CA ASN A 242 -9.75 1.91 2.41
C ASN A 242 -10.41 1.46 1.08
N GLY A 243 -11.57 0.79 1.14
CA GLY A 243 -12.29 0.30 -0.02
C GLY A 243 -11.63 -0.91 -0.70
N VAL A 244 -10.79 -1.68 -0.01
CA VAL A 244 -10.06 -2.83 -0.53
C VAL A 244 -10.16 -4.00 0.42
N VAL A 245 -10.51 -5.18 -0.07
CA VAL A 245 -10.61 -6.38 0.75
C VAL A 245 -9.22 -6.82 1.24
N ASP A 246 -8.97 -6.67 2.53
CA ASP A 246 -7.80 -7.21 3.19
C ASP A 246 -8.08 -8.60 3.84
N ASN A 247 -7.03 -9.39 4.08
CA ASN A 247 -7.15 -10.75 4.63
C ASN A 247 -7.89 -10.82 5.99
N LEU A 248 -7.94 -9.73 6.75
CA LEU A 248 -8.61 -9.66 8.06
C LEU A 248 -10.05 -9.12 7.97
N GLU A 249 -10.49 -8.72 6.77
CA GLU A 249 -11.79 -8.10 6.54
C GLU A 249 -12.83 -9.08 6.03
N VAL A 250 -12.40 -10.26 5.55
CA VAL A 250 -13.30 -11.37 5.27
C VAL A 250 -13.78 -11.98 6.59
N PHE A 251 -15.03 -11.68 6.95
CA PHE A 251 -15.66 -12.10 8.19
C PHE A 251 -16.10 -13.58 8.15
N ALA A 252 -16.63 -14.02 7.01
CA ALA A 252 -17.04 -15.40 6.77
C ALA A 252 -17.08 -15.71 5.27
N ASP A 253 -16.94 -16.99 4.91
CA ASP A 253 -16.99 -17.45 3.52
C ASP A 253 -17.72 -18.80 3.40
N SER A 254 -18.19 -19.09 2.19
CA SER A 254 -18.70 -20.41 1.78
C SER A 254 -18.17 -20.71 0.38
N ARG A 255 -17.57 -21.91 0.24
CA ARG A 255 -16.83 -22.35 -0.94
C ARG A 255 -17.12 -23.82 -1.28
N ASN A 256 -18.39 -24.18 -1.41
CA ASN A 256 -18.75 -25.54 -1.76
C ASN A 256 -18.34 -25.85 -3.20
N VAL A 257 -17.82 -27.06 -3.41
CA VAL A 257 -17.28 -27.42 -4.74
C VAL A 257 -18.39 -27.61 -5.77
N GLY A 258 -18.15 -27.11 -6.99
CA GLY A 258 -19.03 -27.32 -8.13
C GLY A 258 -20.24 -26.40 -8.08
N ASN A 259 -21.43 -26.88 -8.41
CA ASN A 259 -22.63 -26.06 -8.49
C ASN A 259 -23.55 -26.25 -7.27
N LEU A 260 -22.99 -26.55 -6.11
CA LEU A 260 -23.74 -26.63 -4.87
C LEU A 260 -24.08 -25.22 -4.41
N ASP A 261 -25.22 -25.07 -3.73
CA ASP A 261 -25.61 -23.77 -3.17
C ASP A 261 -24.64 -23.35 -2.06
N GLU A 262 -24.39 -22.05 -1.94
CA GLU A 262 -23.59 -21.47 -0.85
C GLU A 262 -24.48 -20.88 0.24
N ARG A 263 -24.00 -20.95 1.49
CA ARG A 263 -24.71 -20.32 2.61
C ARG A 263 -23.79 -19.85 3.72
N ILE A 264 -23.92 -18.59 4.08
CA ILE A 264 -23.32 -18.01 5.29
C ILE A 264 -24.46 -17.72 6.27
N ALA A 265 -24.35 -18.23 7.50
CA ALA A 265 -25.31 -17.98 8.57
C ALA A 265 -24.57 -17.50 9.82
N ILE A 266 -24.87 -16.27 10.25
CA ILE A 266 -24.25 -15.60 11.40
C ILE A 266 -25.32 -15.31 12.45
N ASP A 267 -25.15 -15.85 13.65
CA ASP A 267 -26.11 -15.66 14.75
C ASP A 267 -26.06 -14.26 15.36
N PHE A 268 -24.95 -13.54 15.22
CA PHE A 268 -24.77 -12.19 15.73
C PHE A 268 -23.74 -11.44 14.90
N LEU A 269 -24.19 -10.38 14.23
CA LEU A 269 -23.35 -9.42 13.52
C LEU A 269 -23.65 -8.02 14.09
N PRO A 270 -22.62 -7.22 14.47
CA PRO A 270 -22.81 -5.86 14.94
C PRO A 270 -23.52 -4.93 13.94
N GLU A 271 -23.92 -3.75 14.41
CA GLU A 271 -24.30 -2.66 13.50
C GLU A 271 -23.06 -2.19 12.71
N GLY A 272 -23.22 -1.92 11.42
CA GLY A 272 -22.09 -1.63 10.54
C GLY A 272 -22.45 -1.63 9.06
N ASN A 273 -21.46 -1.31 8.24
CA ASN A 273 -21.53 -1.45 6.79
C ASN A 273 -20.81 -2.74 6.41
N TYR A 274 -21.46 -3.56 5.59
CA TYR A 274 -20.96 -4.86 5.21
C TYR A 274 -21.09 -5.05 3.71
N PHE A 275 -20.31 -5.98 3.18
CA PHE A 275 -20.33 -6.37 1.79
C PHE A 275 -20.51 -7.88 1.66
N VAL A 276 -21.25 -8.31 0.63
CA VAL A 276 -21.20 -9.70 0.15
C VAL A 276 -20.53 -9.68 -1.21
N ARG A 277 -19.43 -10.43 -1.35
CA ARG A 277 -18.76 -10.66 -2.63
C ARG A 277 -19.15 -12.04 -3.15
N VAL A 278 -19.73 -12.10 -4.34
CA VAL A 278 -19.93 -13.33 -5.12
C VAL A 278 -18.76 -13.45 -6.09
N SER A 279 -18.01 -14.54 -6.04
CA SER A 279 -16.81 -14.74 -6.87
C SER A 279 -16.96 -15.94 -7.78
N GLN A 280 -16.60 -15.79 -9.05
CA GLN A 280 -16.37 -16.94 -9.93
C GLN A 280 -15.18 -17.76 -9.41
N PHE A 281 -15.41 -19.05 -9.16
CA PHE A 281 -14.34 -20.01 -8.87
C PHE A 281 -13.93 -20.80 -10.11
N ASP A 282 -14.88 -21.50 -10.76
CA ASP A 282 -14.64 -22.25 -12.00
C ASP A 282 -15.87 -22.28 -12.92
N GLY A 283 -15.69 -21.78 -14.14
CA GLY A 283 -16.75 -21.70 -15.14
C GLY A 283 -17.73 -20.55 -14.94
N ASP A 284 -18.43 -20.18 -16.00
CA ASP A 284 -19.36 -19.05 -16.02
C ASP A 284 -20.74 -19.48 -15.48
N THR A 285 -21.35 -18.69 -14.59
CA THR A 285 -22.64 -19.05 -13.98
C THR A 285 -23.55 -17.85 -13.70
N ASN A 286 -24.85 -18.05 -13.94
CA ASN A 286 -25.87 -17.19 -13.34
C ASN A 286 -26.07 -17.60 -11.88
N TYR A 287 -26.64 -16.71 -11.09
CA TYR A 287 -27.00 -17.01 -9.70
C TYR A 287 -28.25 -16.25 -9.24
N SER A 288 -28.81 -16.71 -8.13
CA SER A 288 -29.81 -16.06 -7.32
C SER A 288 -29.25 -15.91 -5.91
N LEU A 289 -29.03 -14.66 -5.49
CA LEU A 289 -28.53 -14.29 -4.17
C LEU A 289 -29.72 -13.81 -3.31
N SER A 290 -29.83 -14.30 -2.08
CA SER A 290 -30.79 -13.79 -1.09
C SER A 290 -30.11 -13.52 0.24
N LEU A 291 -30.44 -12.37 0.85
CA LEU A 291 -29.95 -11.96 2.15
C LEU A 291 -31.14 -11.70 3.08
N GLU A 292 -31.07 -12.19 4.32
CA GLU A 292 -32.04 -11.92 5.37
C GLU A 292 -31.32 -11.52 6.65
N ALA A 293 -31.67 -10.36 7.20
CA ALA A 293 -31.18 -9.88 8.48
C ALA A 293 -32.34 -9.66 9.47
N ASN A 294 -32.18 -10.18 10.69
CA ASN A 294 -33.17 -10.07 11.75
C ASN A 294 -32.53 -9.45 12.99
N SER A 295 -33.04 -8.29 13.45
CA SER A 295 -32.56 -7.62 14.65
C SER A 295 -32.66 -8.50 15.91
N ILE A 296 -31.67 -8.42 16.80
CA ILE A 296 -31.57 -9.20 18.06
C ILE A 296 -31.67 -8.30 19.28
#